data_AF-A0AAN7AS99-F1
#
_entry.id   AF-A0AAN7AS99-F1
#
_cell.length_a   1.000
_cell.length_b   1.000
_cell.length_c   1.000
_cell.angle_alpha   90.00
_cell.angle_beta   90.00
_cell.angle_gamma   90.00
#
_symmetry.space_group_name_H-M   'P 1'
#
loop_
_entity.id
_entity.type
_entity.pdbx_description
1 polymer ?
#
loop_
_entity_poly.entity_id
_entity_poly.type
_entity_poly.pdbx_seq_one_letter_code
_entity_poly.pdbx_strand_id
1 'polypeptide(L)'
;MAAQQRHFWNLTEAASSRILVVDEFANDQQQRTMEAAVWHAWEHIPRPYFPDHAPAGTDHYAIEREAYRGPAANTSFHKPDVIVVRVRQPAPPVAPGQRPARAQERDVLWIECKAPSEIAPNGWHTVLVEAQGRLSSAHANPQTGSRQVYLILAVGMKWMCFLWNPHAALAQPLVVRKDNGRDFWTDIDPRIHPIPAATLPGQRHIVNGVIETNQAYTLNYWDVTAAGQLAHLADLTLLENLFAVIQAHNYTDGWNPPHF
;
A
#
# COMPACT_ATOMS: atom_id res chain seq x y z
N MET A 1 17.08 25.83 11.80
CA MET A 1 15.70 25.84 11.29
C MET A 1 15.27 24.38 11.19
N ALA A 2 14.23 23.96 11.93
CA ALA A 2 13.69 22.62 11.78
C ALA A 2 13.07 22.52 10.39
N ALA A 3 13.37 21.45 9.63
CA ALA A 3 12.69 21.19 8.37
C ALA A 3 11.19 21.03 8.67
N GLN A 4 10.35 21.80 7.98
CA GLN A 4 8.90 21.66 8.12
C GLN A 4 8.51 20.25 7.63
N GLN A 5 7.79 19.50 8.47
CA GLN A 5 7.29 18.18 8.11
C GLN A 5 6.34 18.34 6.91
N ARG A 6 6.67 17.67 5.80
CA ARG A 6 5.85 17.70 4.58
C ARG A 6 4.78 16.64 4.70
N HIS A 7 3.53 17.07 4.78
CA HIS A 7 2.37 16.19 4.83
C HIS A 7 1.79 16.02 3.42
N PHE A 8 1.43 14.81 3.00
CA PHE A 8 0.84 14.58 1.68
C PHE A 8 -0.50 15.32 1.47
N TRP A 9 -1.16 15.69 2.57
CA TRP A 9 -2.40 16.45 2.56
C TRP A 9 -2.20 17.98 2.65
N ASN A 10 -0.95 18.45 2.64
CA ASN A 10 -0.69 19.88 2.45
C ASN A 10 -1.19 20.31 1.07
N LEU A 11 -1.87 21.46 0.98
CA LEU A 11 -2.47 21.95 -0.28
C LEU A 11 -1.46 22.19 -1.41
N THR A 12 -0.18 22.30 -1.09
CA THR A 12 0.91 22.45 -2.06
C THR A 12 1.42 21.12 -2.62
N GLU A 13 1.05 19.99 -2.01
CA GLU A 13 1.43 18.66 -2.48
C GLU A 13 0.44 18.17 -3.53
N ALA A 14 0.93 17.56 -4.60
CA ALA A 14 0.08 17.05 -5.67
C ALA A 14 -0.96 16.03 -5.15
N ALA A 15 -0.60 15.26 -4.12
CA ALA A 15 -1.47 14.26 -3.50
C ALA A 15 -2.79 14.86 -2.99
N SER A 16 -2.80 16.07 -2.40
CA SER A 16 -4.02 16.68 -1.87
C SER A 16 -5.08 16.86 -2.97
N SER A 17 -4.68 17.40 -4.12
CA SER A 17 -5.57 17.60 -5.27
C SER A 17 -6.10 16.28 -5.84
N ARG A 18 -5.28 15.21 -5.82
CA ARG A 18 -5.69 13.89 -6.32
C ARG A 18 -6.66 13.20 -5.38
N ILE A 19 -6.51 13.39 -4.08
CA ILE A 19 -7.46 12.86 -3.08
C ILE A 19 -8.84 13.50 -3.26
N LEU A 20 -8.92 14.80 -3.56
CA LEU A 20 -10.21 15.45 -3.83
C LEU A 20 -10.93 14.83 -5.04
N VAL A 21 -10.19 14.48 -6.10
CA VAL A 21 -10.77 13.78 -7.26
C VAL A 21 -11.33 12.40 -6.88
N VAL A 22 -10.71 11.70 -5.92
CA VAL A 22 -11.26 10.43 -5.41
C VAL A 22 -12.59 10.64 -4.71
N ASP A 23 -12.72 11.70 -3.91
CA ASP A 23 -13.98 12.05 -3.26
C ASP A 23 -15.07 12.46 -4.26
N GLU A 24 -14.73 13.28 -5.25
CA GLU A 24 -15.64 13.63 -6.35
C GLU A 24 -16.17 12.37 -7.05
N PHE A 25 -15.27 11.43 -7.39
CA PHE A 25 -15.65 10.18 -8.04
C PHE A 25 -16.48 9.27 -7.14
N ALA A 26 -16.20 9.25 -5.83
CA ALA A 26 -16.97 8.45 -4.88
C ALA A 26 -18.42 8.93 -4.75
N ASN A 27 -18.66 10.22 -4.96
CA ASN A 27 -19.98 10.85 -4.91
C ASN A 27 -20.72 10.87 -6.27
N ASP A 28 -20.04 10.56 -7.37
CA ASP A 28 -20.64 10.46 -8.72
C ASP A 28 -21.00 9.00 -9.06
N GLN A 29 -22.29 8.73 -9.32
CA GLN A 29 -22.78 7.39 -9.65
C GLN A 29 -22.14 6.76 -10.90
N GLN A 30 -21.76 7.58 -11.89
CA GLN A 30 -21.15 7.11 -13.13
C GLN A 30 -19.65 6.85 -12.96
N GLN A 31 -18.99 7.57 -12.07
CA GLN A 31 -17.53 7.52 -11.91
C GLN A 31 -17.07 6.67 -10.72
N ARG A 32 -17.95 6.35 -9.77
CA ARG A 32 -17.59 5.55 -8.58
C ARG A 32 -17.09 4.13 -8.86
N THR A 33 -17.25 3.64 -10.10
CA THR A 33 -16.70 2.35 -10.55
C THR A 33 -15.32 2.49 -11.20
N MET A 34 -14.77 3.71 -11.27
CA MET A 34 -13.48 3.98 -11.88
C MET A 34 -12.36 3.94 -10.85
N GLU A 35 -11.43 3.02 -11.02
CA GLU A 35 -10.22 2.90 -10.18
C GLU A 35 -9.21 4.02 -10.47
N ALA A 36 -9.37 4.73 -11.59
CA ALA A 36 -8.48 5.78 -12.09
C ALA A 36 -8.10 6.82 -11.05
N ALA A 37 -9.11 7.38 -10.38
CA ALA A 37 -8.88 8.38 -9.36
C ALA A 37 -8.07 7.83 -8.19
N VAL A 38 -8.34 6.58 -7.79
CA VAL A 38 -7.74 5.94 -6.61
C VAL A 38 -6.25 5.70 -6.85
N TRP A 39 -5.86 4.99 -7.91
CA TRP A 39 -4.43 4.75 -8.15
C TRP A 39 -3.68 6.04 -8.49
N HIS A 40 -4.32 7.05 -9.09
CA HIS A 40 -3.68 8.36 -9.29
C HIS A 40 -3.37 9.05 -7.95
N ALA A 41 -4.27 9.00 -6.98
CA ALA A 41 -4.02 9.55 -5.65
C ALA A 41 -2.89 8.77 -4.94
N TRP A 42 -2.98 7.44 -4.95
CA TRP A 42 -2.00 6.57 -4.29
C TRP A 42 -0.63 6.53 -4.97
N GLU A 43 -0.50 6.95 -6.22
CA GLU A 43 0.80 7.22 -6.86
C GLU A 43 1.48 8.46 -6.27
N HIS A 44 0.71 9.44 -5.80
CA HIS A 44 1.24 10.72 -5.31
C HIS A 44 1.40 10.77 -3.80
N ILE A 45 0.52 10.10 -3.04
CA ILE A 45 0.55 10.07 -1.57
C ILE A 45 1.93 9.69 -0.99
N PRO A 46 2.63 8.66 -1.51
CA PRO A 46 3.91 8.24 -0.93
C PRO A 46 5.09 9.15 -1.32
N ARG A 47 4.98 9.94 -2.40
CA ARG A 47 6.10 10.70 -2.99
C ARG A 47 6.84 11.64 -2.02
N PRO A 48 6.17 12.35 -1.09
CA PRO A 48 6.87 13.20 -0.12
C PRO A 48 7.77 12.43 0.84
N TYR A 49 7.51 11.12 1.02
CA TYR A 49 8.24 10.26 1.96
C TYR A 49 9.23 9.35 1.25
N PHE A 50 9.04 9.03 -0.03
CA PHE A 50 9.92 8.13 -0.78
C PHE A 50 10.54 8.86 -1.97
N PRO A 51 11.57 9.71 -1.74
CA PRO A 51 12.19 10.47 -2.82
C PRO A 51 12.94 9.56 -3.79
N ASP A 52 12.80 9.87 -5.08
CA ASP A 52 13.51 9.23 -6.20
C ASP A 52 14.96 9.69 -6.34
N HIS A 53 15.31 10.76 -5.65
CA HIS A 53 16.64 11.31 -5.58
C HIS A 53 17.12 11.31 -4.13
N ALA A 54 18.23 10.62 -3.89
CA ALA A 54 18.91 10.61 -2.61
C ALA A 54 20.40 10.98 -2.81
N PRO A 55 21.09 11.47 -1.77
CA PRO A 55 22.53 11.68 -1.82
C PRO A 55 23.29 10.44 -2.30
N ALA A 56 24.48 10.64 -2.87
CA ALA A 56 25.30 9.53 -3.34
C ALA A 56 25.61 8.55 -2.18
N GLY A 57 25.32 7.26 -2.39
CA GLY A 57 25.58 6.20 -1.40
C GLY A 57 24.42 5.92 -0.43
N THR A 58 23.26 6.57 -0.58
CA THR A 58 22.05 6.24 0.20
C THR A 58 21.00 5.57 -0.67
N ASP A 59 20.13 4.78 -0.05
CA ASP A 59 18.95 4.20 -0.69
C ASP A 59 18.06 5.30 -1.26
N HIS A 60 17.56 5.07 -2.47
CA HIS A 60 16.52 5.90 -3.09
C HIS A 60 15.33 5.03 -3.45
N TYR A 61 14.18 5.65 -3.66
CA TYR A 61 12.94 4.92 -3.85
C TYR A 61 12.34 5.19 -5.23
N ALA A 62 11.73 4.19 -5.83
CA ALA A 62 10.88 4.36 -7.00
C ALA A 62 9.43 4.08 -6.61
N ILE A 63 8.52 4.89 -7.15
CA ILE A 63 7.07 4.64 -7.04
C ILE A 63 6.61 4.32 -8.45
N GLU A 64 6.19 3.08 -8.64
CA GLU A 64 5.85 2.51 -9.94
C GLU A 64 4.40 2.05 -9.94
N ARG A 65 3.70 2.32 -11.05
CA ARG A 65 2.37 1.82 -11.32
C ARG A 65 2.50 0.55 -12.12
N GLU A 66 2.09 -0.57 -11.54
CA GLU A 66 2.29 -1.88 -12.14
C GLU A 66 0.96 -2.50 -12.59
N ALA A 67 0.97 -3.05 -13.82
CA ALA A 67 -0.14 -3.88 -14.27
C ALA A 67 -0.09 -5.24 -13.56
N TYR A 68 -1.24 -5.92 -13.54
CA TYR A 68 -1.37 -7.27 -12.97
C TYR A 68 -0.24 -8.22 -13.41
N ARG A 69 0.42 -8.88 -12.44
CA ARG A 69 1.56 -9.80 -12.64
C ARG A 69 1.21 -11.29 -12.47
N GLY A 70 -0.06 -11.68 -12.61
CA GLY A 70 -0.49 -13.08 -12.49
C GLY A 70 -0.90 -13.73 -13.83
N PRO A 71 -1.36 -14.99 -13.82
CA PRO A 71 -1.77 -15.70 -15.04
C PRO A 71 -2.88 -14.96 -15.77
N ALA A 72 -2.77 -14.85 -17.10
CA ALA A 72 -3.70 -14.08 -17.94
C ALA A 72 -5.15 -14.60 -17.87
N ALA A 73 -5.94 -14.08 -16.95
CA ALA A 73 -7.38 -14.27 -16.91
C ALA A 73 -8.09 -12.95 -17.28
N ASN A 74 -8.67 -12.92 -18.49
CA ASN A 74 -9.52 -11.88 -19.09
C ASN A 74 -8.95 -10.44 -19.16
N THR A 75 -8.37 -10.13 -20.31
CA THR A 75 -7.52 -8.99 -20.64
C THR A 75 -8.25 -7.73 -21.13
N SER A 76 -9.20 -7.19 -20.36
CA SER A 76 -9.70 -5.81 -20.60
C SER A 76 -10.05 -5.01 -19.34
N PHE A 77 -10.09 -5.65 -18.17
CA PHE A 77 -10.44 -5.01 -16.90
C PHE A 77 -9.24 -4.75 -15.98
N HIS A 78 -8.10 -5.39 -16.22
CA HIS A 78 -6.86 -5.15 -15.46
C HIS A 78 -6.13 -3.92 -16.01
N LYS A 79 -6.64 -2.73 -15.65
CA LYS A 79 -5.80 -1.53 -15.63
C LYS A 79 -4.74 -1.77 -14.52
N PRO A 80 -3.70 -0.93 -14.37
CA PRO A 80 -2.83 -1.11 -13.23
C PRO A 80 -3.57 -0.72 -11.96
N ASP A 81 -3.86 -1.74 -11.17
CA ASP A 81 -4.58 -1.66 -9.90
C ASP A 81 -3.59 -1.66 -8.72
N VAL A 82 -2.29 -1.52 -9.01
CA VAL A 82 -1.23 -1.60 -8.00
C VAL A 82 -0.26 -0.45 -8.13
N ILE A 83 0.01 0.20 -7.00
CA ILE A 83 1.18 1.07 -6.82
C ILE A 83 2.21 0.32 -5.98
N VAL A 84 3.44 0.25 -6.48
CA VAL A 84 4.57 -0.38 -5.78
C VAL A 84 5.57 0.69 -5.41
N VAL A 85 6.00 0.71 -4.15
CA VAL A 85 7.20 1.45 -3.72
C VAL A 85 8.36 0.47 -3.66
N ARG A 86 9.45 0.80 -4.34
CA ARG A 86 10.64 -0.02 -4.46
C ARG A 86 11.84 0.72 -3.89
N VAL A 87 12.59 0.09 -3.00
CA VAL A 87 13.89 0.59 -2.56
C VAL A 87 14.95 0.16 -3.56
N ARG A 88 15.87 1.06 -3.88
CA ARG A 88 16.99 0.83 -4.82
C ARG A 88 18.30 1.14 -4.13
N GLN A 89 19.17 0.14 -4.08
CA GLN A 89 20.54 0.29 -3.62
C GLN A 89 21.45 0.70 -4.78
N PRO A 90 22.31 1.72 -4.59
CA PRO A 90 23.24 2.14 -5.62
C PRO A 90 24.17 0.98 -6.01
N ALA A 91 24.35 0.79 -7.32
CA ALA A 91 25.29 -0.18 -7.82
C ALA A 91 26.71 0.18 -7.34
N PRO A 92 27.55 -0.81 -6.96
CA PRO A 92 28.93 -0.54 -6.60
C PRO A 92 29.67 0.13 -7.77
N PRO A 93 30.60 1.07 -7.51
CA PRO A 93 31.35 1.75 -8.54
C PRO A 93 32.15 0.74 -9.38
N VAL A 94 32.03 0.85 -10.71
CA VAL A 94 32.71 -0.03 -11.67
C VAL A 94 33.96 0.65 -12.25
N ALA A 95 35.00 -0.16 -12.49
CA ALA A 95 36.22 0.30 -13.13
C ALA A 95 35.98 0.70 -14.61
N PRO A 96 36.79 1.60 -15.19
CA PRO A 96 36.69 1.94 -16.61
C PRO A 96 36.75 0.71 -17.51
N GLY A 97 35.84 0.61 -18.47
CA GLY A 97 35.74 -0.53 -19.41
C GLY A 97 34.88 -1.70 -18.93
N GLN A 98 34.34 -1.65 -17.71
CA GLN A 98 33.38 -2.64 -17.22
C GLN A 98 31.93 -2.18 -17.40
N ARG A 99 31.04 -3.13 -17.67
CA ARG A 99 29.59 -2.88 -17.70
C ARG A 99 29.13 -2.55 -16.27
N PRO A 100 28.36 -1.47 -16.04
CA PRO A 100 27.78 -1.18 -14.74
C PRO A 100 27.00 -2.38 -14.21
N ALA A 101 27.24 -2.73 -12.94
CA ALA A 101 26.36 -3.64 -12.23
C ALA A 101 24.96 -3.04 -12.17
N ARG A 102 23.91 -3.87 -12.25
CA ARG A 102 22.56 -3.39 -12.02
C ARG A 102 22.40 -3.00 -10.56
N ALA A 103 21.66 -1.92 -10.32
CA ALA A 103 21.17 -1.60 -8.98
C ALA A 103 20.37 -2.80 -8.45
N GLN A 104 20.51 -3.08 -7.16
CA GLN A 104 19.63 -4.03 -6.48
C GLN A 104 18.36 -3.29 -6.10
N GLU A 105 17.21 -3.89 -6.41
CA GLU A 105 15.93 -3.27 -6.12
C GLU A 105 15.03 -4.24 -5.35
N ARG A 106 14.19 -3.74 -4.46
CA ARG A 106 13.27 -4.56 -3.66
C ARG A 106 11.94 -3.83 -3.50
N ASP A 107 10.84 -4.53 -3.78
CA ASP A 107 9.51 -4.01 -3.47
C ASP A 107 9.31 -3.99 -1.95
N VAL A 108 8.95 -2.82 -1.41
CA VAL A 108 8.82 -2.60 0.04
C VAL A 108 7.39 -2.28 0.46
N LEU A 109 6.61 -1.65 -0.42
CA LEU A 109 5.19 -1.37 -0.21
C LEU A 109 4.41 -1.73 -1.47
N TRP A 110 3.31 -2.43 -1.27
CA TRP A 110 2.32 -2.80 -2.28
C TRP A 110 1.00 -2.13 -1.92
N ILE A 111 0.39 -1.42 -2.87
CA ILE A 111 -0.87 -0.72 -2.67
C ILE A 111 -1.86 -1.23 -3.70
N GLU A 112 -2.82 -2.06 -3.26
CA GLU A 112 -3.90 -2.55 -4.11
C GLU A 112 -5.03 -1.51 -4.15
N CYS A 113 -5.26 -0.91 -5.31
CA CYS A 113 -6.21 0.17 -5.51
C CYS A 113 -7.48 -0.34 -6.20
N LYS A 114 -8.64 -0.10 -5.59
CA LYS A 114 -9.96 -0.43 -6.17
C LYS A 114 -10.92 0.75 -6.09
N ALA A 115 -11.94 0.68 -6.94
CA ALA A 115 -12.90 1.76 -7.13
C ALA A 115 -13.73 2.00 -5.85
N PRO A 116 -14.24 3.23 -5.64
CA PRO A 116 -15.12 3.54 -4.51
C PRO A 116 -16.34 2.60 -4.36
N SER A 117 -16.83 2.01 -5.46
CA SER A 117 -17.93 1.04 -5.44
C SER A 117 -17.64 -0.24 -4.65
N GLU A 118 -16.36 -0.58 -4.43
CA GLU A 118 -15.93 -1.81 -3.74
C GLU A 118 -15.83 -1.64 -2.20
N ILE A 119 -16.30 -0.52 -1.64
CA ILE A 119 -16.14 -0.19 -0.22
C ILE A 119 -16.94 -1.10 0.73
N ALA A 120 -17.89 -1.88 0.20
CA ALA A 120 -18.65 -2.86 0.97
C ALA A 120 -17.76 -4.05 1.39
N PRO A 121 -18.07 -4.78 2.48
CA PRO A 121 -17.23 -5.89 2.92
C PRO A 121 -16.98 -6.97 1.86
N ASN A 122 -17.93 -7.26 0.96
CA ASN A 122 -17.69 -8.14 -0.20
C ASN A 122 -16.57 -7.62 -1.13
N GLY A 123 -16.54 -6.31 -1.38
CA GLY A 123 -15.52 -5.68 -2.22
C GLY A 123 -14.15 -5.74 -1.54
N TRP A 124 -14.07 -5.43 -0.25
CA TRP A 124 -12.84 -5.60 0.54
C TRP A 124 -12.29 -7.03 0.52
N HIS A 125 -13.16 -8.04 0.68
CA HIS A 125 -12.77 -9.45 0.56
C HIS A 125 -12.18 -9.75 -0.82
N THR A 126 -12.84 -9.26 -1.88
CA THR A 126 -12.34 -9.40 -3.27
C THR A 126 -10.97 -8.77 -3.44
N VAL A 127 -10.77 -7.52 -2.98
CA VAL A 127 -9.47 -6.83 -3.04
C VAL A 127 -8.38 -7.63 -2.34
N LEU A 128 -8.70 -8.18 -1.17
CA LEU A 128 -7.75 -8.94 -0.37
C LEU A 128 -7.36 -10.27 -1.03
N VAL A 129 -8.31 -11.00 -1.60
CA VAL A 129 -8.05 -12.24 -2.36
C VAL A 129 -7.22 -11.95 -3.60
N GLU A 130 -7.51 -10.86 -4.32
CA GLU A 130 -6.69 -10.43 -5.46
C GLU A 130 -5.26 -10.10 -5.05
N ALA A 131 -5.08 -9.29 -4.00
CA ALA A 131 -3.77 -8.94 -3.45
C ALA A 131 -3.00 -10.20 -3.04
N GLN A 132 -3.64 -11.17 -2.37
CA GLN A 132 -3.05 -12.46 -2.02
C GLN A 132 -2.49 -13.19 -3.24
N GLY A 133 -3.28 -13.32 -4.30
CA GLY A 133 -2.86 -14.02 -5.52
C GLY A 133 -1.67 -13.34 -6.19
N ARG A 134 -1.70 -12.00 -6.26
CA ARG A 134 -0.65 -11.17 -6.86
C ARG A 134 0.64 -11.21 -6.05
N LEU A 135 0.57 -10.98 -4.73
CA LEU A 135 1.72 -11.03 -3.83
C LEU A 135 2.36 -12.42 -3.80
N SER A 136 1.55 -13.48 -3.80
CA SER A 136 2.06 -14.86 -3.89
C SER A 136 2.84 -15.09 -5.17
N SER A 137 2.30 -14.65 -6.31
CA SER A 137 2.96 -14.80 -7.61
C SER A 137 4.24 -13.98 -7.70
N ALA A 138 4.23 -12.77 -7.14
CA ALA A 138 5.32 -11.82 -7.23
C ALA A 138 6.45 -12.08 -6.22
N HIS A 139 6.13 -12.53 -5.00
CA HIS A 139 7.05 -12.48 -3.87
C HIS A 139 7.20 -13.80 -3.11
N ALA A 140 6.39 -14.83 -3.42
CA ALA A 140 6.53 -16.16 -2.81
C ALA A 140 7.40 -17.10 -3.67
N ASN A 141 8.46 -16.57 -4.27
CA ASN A 141 9.39 -17.37 -5.07
C ASN A 141 10.55 -17.89 -4.19
N PRO A 142 10.67 -19.22 -3.99
CA PRO A 142 11.77 -19.81 -3.21
C PRO A 142 13.15 -19.64 -3.87
N GLN A 143 13.20 -19.45 -5.20
CA GLN A 143 14.42 -19.39 -5.99
C GLN A 143 15.05 -17.99 -6.00
N THR A 144 14.25 -16.94 -5.81
CA THR A 144 14.69 -15.54 -5.92
C THR A 144 14.71 -14.82 -4.57
N GLY A 145 14.47 -15.56 -3.48
CA GLY A 145 14.29 -15.01 -2.14
C GLY A 145 12.84 -14.57 -1.95
N SER A 146 12.15 -15.22 -1.03
CA SER A 146 10.85 -14.76 -0.57
C SER A 146 11.04 -13.52 0.31
N ARG A 147 10.21 -12.50 0.16
CA ARG A 147 10.40 -11.19 0.79
C ARG A 147 9.14 -10.66 1.46
N GLN A 148 9.31 -10.06 2.62
CA GLN A 148 8.23 -9.35 3.29
C GLN A 148 7.96 -8.01 2.59
N VAL A 149 6.67 -7.71 2.42
CA VAL A 149 6.18 -6.49 1.75
C VAL A 149 5.06 -5.89 2.59
N TYR A 150 5.09 -4.59 2.84
CA TYR A 150 3.97 -3.89 3.45
C TYR A 150 2.83 -3.80 2.45
N LEU A 151 1.59 -3.99 2.89
CA LEU A 151 0.41 -4.01 2.03
C LEU A 151 -0.56 -2.92 2.48
N ILE A 152 -1.01 -2.10 1.54
CA ILE A 152 -2.17 -1.23 1.70
C ILE A 152 -3.26 -1.74 0.76
N LEU A 153 -4.47 -1.93 1.30
CA LEU A 153 -5.67 -2.09 0.51
C LEU A 153 -6.37 -0.73 0.47
N ALA A 154 -6.51 -0.15 -0.71
CA ALA A 154 -7.05 1.18 -0.94
C ALA A 154 -8.33 1.10 -1.78
N VAL A 155 -9.46 1.48 -1.20
CA VAL A 155 -10.77 1.42 -1.85
C VAL A 155 -11.44 2.77 -1.77
N GLY A 156 -11.46 3.49 -2.89
CA GLY A 156 -11.89 4.89 -2.91
C GLY A 156 -11.10 5.73 -1.91
N MET A 157 -11.82 6.42 -1.02
CA MET A 157 -11.25 7.25 0.05
C MET A 157 -10.77 6.45 1.27
N LYS A 158 -11.03 5.14 1.32
CA LYS A 158 -10.74 4.29 2.47
C LYS A 158 -9.51 3.43 2.28
N TRP A 159 -8.84 3.11 3.37
CA TRP A 159 -7.68 2.23 3.32
C TRP A 159 -7.49 1.39 4.58
N MET A 160 -6.78 0.27 4.43
CA MET A 160 -6.33 -0.62 5.49
C MET A 160 -4.89 -1.04 5.21
N CYS A 161 -4.11 -1.30 6.26
CA CYS A 161 -2.73 -1.74 6.13
C CYS A 161 -2.48 -3.09 6.77
N PHE A 162 -1.53 -3.83 6.20
CA PHE A 162 -1.12 -5.16 6.60
C PHE A 162 0.36 -5.37 6.31
N LEU A 163 0.85 -6.52 6.75
CA LEU A 163 2.16 -7.03 6.39
C LEU A 163 1.99 -8.35 5.68
N TRP A 164 2.50 -8.48 4.45
CA TRP A 164 2.58 -9.77 3.79
C TRP A 164 3.97 -10.37 4.02
N ASN A 165 4.02 -11.53 4.69
CA ASN A 165 5.27 -12.21 5.01
C ASN A 165 5.23 -13.66 4.50
N PRO A 166 6.04 -14.02 3.48
CA PRO A 166 6.04 -15.38 2.94
C PRO A 166 6.70 -16.42 3.83
N HIS A 167 7.49 -16.00 4.82
CA HIS A 167 8.23 -16.89 5.73
C HIS A 167 7.48 -17.16 7.04
N ALA A 168 6.54 -16.27 7.38
CA ALA A 168 5.74 -16.39 8.58
C ALA A 168 4.28 -16.56 8.18
N ALA A 169 3.67 -17.65 8.59
CA ALA A 169 2.23 -17.86 8.50
C ALA A 169 1.63 -17.70 9.90
N LEU A 170 0.53 -16.96 10.02
CA LEU A 170 -0.24 -16.96 11.25
C LEU A 170 -0.78 -18.37 11.51
N ALA A 171 -0.65 -18.84 12.74
CA ALA A 171 -1.28 -20.09 13.18
C ALA A 171 -2.81 -20.01 13.04
N GLN A 172 -3.37 -18.82 13.21
CA GLN A 172 -4.78 -18.51 12.97
C GLN A 172 -4.86 -17.38 11.95
N PRO A 173 -5.28 -17.68 10.69
CA PRO A 173 -5.48 -16.66 9.68
C PRO A 173 -6.46 -15.59 10.13
N LEU A 174 -6.30 -14.38 9.60
CA LEU A 174 -7.31 -13.34 9.77
C LEU A 174 -8.63 -13.77 9.11
N VAL A 175 -9.74 -13.22 9.58
CA VAL A 175 -11.06 -13.46 8.98
C VAL A 175 -11.72 -12.12 8.67
N VAL A 176 -12.53 -12.04 7.62
CA VAL A 176 -13.24 -10.79 7.26
C VAL A 176 -14.71 -10.93 7.64
N ARG A 177 -15.25 -9.95 8.37
CA ARG A 177 -16.69 -9.94 8.71
C ARG A 177 -17.54 -9.64 7.47
N LYS A 178 -18.56 -10.46 7.22
CA LYS A 178 -19.52 -10.27 6.12
C LYS A 178 -20.52 -9.15 6.43
N ASP A 179 -21.14 -8.62 5.39
CA ASP A 179 -22.18 -7.58 5.46
C ASP A 179 -23.33 -7.91 6.42
N ASN A 180 -23.62 -9.21 6.62
CA ASN A 180 -24.67 -9.67 7.53
C ASN A 180 -24.29 -9.57 9.03
N GLY A 181 -23.06 -9.17 9.34
CA GLY A 181 -22.53 -8.96 10.68
C GLY A 181 -22.27 -10.22 11.51
N ARG A 182 -22.67 -11.39 11.03
CA ARG A 182 -22.62 -12.67 11.78
C ARG A 182 -21.59 -13.65 11.22
N ASP A 183 -21.49 -13.70 9.90
CA ASP A 183 -20.64 -14.65 9.21
C ASP A 183 -19.28 -14.05 8.88
N PHE A 184 -18.33 -14.94 8.62
CA PHE A 184 -16.96 -14.56 8.27
C PHE A 184 -16.50 -15.25 6.99
N TRP A 185 -15.65 -14.57 6.24
CA TRP A 185 -14.77 -15.20 5.26
C TRP A 185 -13.50 -15.67 5.98
N THR A 186 -13.13 -16.92 5.76
CA THR A 186 -12.03 -17.61 6.47
C THR A 186 -10.89 -18.02 5.53
N ASP A 187 -11.01 -17.67 4.25
CA ASP A 187 -10.11 -18.00 3.16
C ASP A 187 -9.00 -16.95 2.95
N ILE A 188 -8.66 -16.20 3.99
CA ILE A 188 -7.59 -15.19 3.97
C ILE A 188 -6.23 -15.89 4.04
N ASP A 189 -5.29 -15.45 3.20
CA ASP A 189 -3.91 -15.92 3.26
C ASP A 189 -3.33 -15.80 4.68
N PRO A 190 -2.83 -16.89 5.29
CA PRO A 190 -2.17 -16.82 6.59
C PRO A 190 -0.87 -15.99 6.57
N ARG A 191 -0.34 -15.66 5.40
CA ARG A 191 0.82 -14.77 5.23
C ARG A 191 0.46 -13.29 5.29
N ILE A 192 -0.82 -12.93 5.36
CA ILE A 192 -1.26 -11.56 5.64
C ILE A 192 -1.42 -11.39 7.15
N HIS A 193 -0.61 -10.51 7.72
CA HIS A 193 -0.55 -10.24 9.15
C HIS A 193 -0.99 -8.80 9.45
N PRO A 194 -1.50 -8.54 10.66
CA PRO A 194 -1.39 -7.20 11.22
C PRO A 194 0.09 -6.80 11.29
N ILE A 195 0.39 -5.52 11.08
CA ILE A 195 1.73 -5.01 11.41
C ILE A 195 1.86 -5.09 12.95
N PRO A 196 3.00 -5.52 13.53
CA PRO A 196 3.11 -5.59 14.99
C PRO A 196 2.79 -4.25 15.66
N ALA A 197 1.99 -4.25 16.73
CA ALA A 197 1.56 -3.02 17.40
C ALA A 197 2.74 -2.22 18.01
N ALA A 198 3.85 -2.90 18.32
CA ALA A 198 5.10 -2.26 18.73
C ALA A 198 5.78 -1.48 17.59
N THR A 199 5.47 -1.81 16.34
CA THR A 199 5.98 -1.16 15.13
C THR A 199 5.00 -0.10 14.62
N LEU A 200 3.72 -0.43 14.52
CA LEU A 200 2.66 0.46 14.07
C LEU A 200 1.41 0.33 14.97
N PRO A 201 1.31 1.12 16.05
CA PRO A 201 0.14 1.10 16.92
C PRO A 201 -1.08 1.73 16.22
N GLY A 202 -2.28 1.44 16.72
CA GLY A 202 -3.52 2.11 16.26
C GLY A 202 -4.24 1.43 15.09
N GLN A 203 -3.89 0.19 14.75
CA GLN A 203 -4.54 -0.67 13.73
C GLN A 203 -5.96 -1.12 14.16
N ARG A 204 -6.92 -0.18 14.18
CA ARG A 204 -8.31 -0.40 14.63
C ARG A 204 -9.14 -1.28 13.71
N HIS A 205 -8.72 -1.47 12.46
CA HIS A 205 -9.40 -2.33 11.50
C HIS A 205 -9.21 -3.82 11.79
N ILE A 206 -8.41 -4.19 12.79
CA ILE A 206 -8.20 -5.58 13.20
C ILE A 206 -8.55 -5.72 14.68
N VAL A 207 -9.58 -6.52 14.97
CA VAL A 207 -10.09 -6.77 16.33
C VAL A 207 -10.12 -8.28 16.57
N ASN A 208 -9.28 -8.79 17.47
CA ASN A 208 -9.23 -10.22 17.84
C ASN A 208 -9.11 -11.17 16.63
N GLY A 209 -8.29 -10.81 15.64
CA GLY A 209 -8.10 -11.62 14.42
C GLY A 209 -9.18 -11.41 13.34
N VAL A 210 -10.16 -10.53 13.57
CA VAL A 210 -11.19 -10.15 12.60
C VAL A 210 -10.83 -8.83 11.95
N ILE A 211 -10.89 -8.79 10.61
CA ILE A 211 -10.81 -7.57 9.81
C ILE A 211 -12.21 -6.92 9.81
N GLU A 212 -12.30 -5.76 10.44
CA GLU A 212 -13.49 -4.94 10.56
C GLU A 212 -13.46 -3.84 9.48
N THR A 213 -14.06 -4.11 8.33
CA THR A 213 -14.01 -3.23 7.14
C THR A 213 -14.66 -1.87 7.36
N ASN A 214 -15.62 -1.77 8.29
CA ASN A 214 -16.24 -0.51 8.72
C ASN A 214 -15.31 0.39 9.55
N GLN A 215 -14.17 -0.14 10.03
CA GLN A 215 -13.14 0.61 10.76
C GLN A 215 -11.99 1.09 9.86
N ALA A 216 -12.09 0.87 8.54
CA ALA A 216 -11.11 1.35 7.58
C ALA A 216 -10.85 2.87 7.73
N TYR A 217 -9.58 3.24 7.56
CA TYR A 217 -9.13 4.62 7.66
C TYR A 217 -9.58 5.45 6.48
N THR A 218 -9.61 6.77 6.62
CA THR A 218 -9.99 7.69 5.54
C THR A 218 -8.85 8.61 5.12
N LEU A 219 -8.86 9.03 3.85
CA LEU A 219 -7.99 10.08 3.31
C LEU A 219 -8.59 11.50 3.44
N ASN A 220 -9.77 11.64 4.03
CA ASN A 220 -10.42 12.93 4.21
C ASN A 220 -9.56 13.85 5.11
N TYR A 221 -9.05 14.92 4.52
CA TYR A 221 -8.19 15.91 5.19
C TYR A 221 -8.85 17.28 5.33
N TRP A 222 -10.13 17.41 5.02
CA TRP A 222 -10.85 18.69 5.03
C TRP A 222 -11.97 18.77 6.07
N ASP A 223 -12.51 17.63 6.52
CA ASP A 223 -13.51 17.63 7.58
C ASP A 223 -12.90 18.15 8.88
N VAL A 224 -13.57 19.12 9.49
CA VAL A 224 -13.17 19.73 10.76
C VAL A 224 -14.19 19.44 11.84
N THR A 225 -13.71 19.16 13.05
CA THR A 225 -14.54 19.05 14.25
C THR A 225 -15.09 20.43 14.64
N ALA A 226 -16.05 20.47 15.57
CA ALA A 226 -16.55 21.72 16.15
C ALA A 226 -15.45 22.59 16.79
N ALA A 227 -14.31 21.99 17.16
CA ALA A 227 -13.15 22.68 17.70
C ALA A 227 -12.18 23.22 16.63
N GLY A 228 -12.52 23.10 15.34
CA GLY A 228 -11.67 23.55 14.22
C GLY A 228 -10.46 22.66 13.94
N GLN A 229 -10.43 21.45 14.49
CA GLN A 229 -9.37 20.47 14.27
C GLN A 229 -9.75 19.50 13.16
N LEU A 230 -8.78 19.00 12.39
CA LEU A 230 -9.04 17.97 11.38
C LEU A 230 -9.65 16.71 12.05
N ALA A 231 -10.85 16.34 11.62
CA ALA A 231 -11.64 15.25 12.20
C ALA A 231 -10.96 13.89 12.08
N HIS A 232 -10.15 13.71 11.02
CA HIS A 232 -9.48 12.45 10.69
C HIS A 232 -7.95 12.54 10.78
N LEU A 233 -7.42 13.49 11.56
CA LEU A 233 -5.97 13.66 11.71
C LEU A 233 -5.27 12.35 12.12
N ALA A 234 -5.87 11.56 13.02
CA ALA A 234 -5.30 10.29 13.47
C ALA A 234 -5.12 9.27 12.32
N ASP A 235 -6.06 9.25 11.36
CA ASP A 235 -5.98 8.37 10.19
C ASP A 235 -4.83 8.80 9.29
N LEU A 236 -4.76 10.10 8.99
CA LEU A 236 -3.71 10.68 8.14
C LEU A 236 -2.32 10.48 8.74
N THR A 237 -2.17 10.76 10.05
CA THR A 237 -0.91 10.56 10.77
C THR A 237 -0.51 9.09 10.85
N LEU A 238 -1.46 8.15 10.98
CA LEU A 238 -1.15 6.72 10.95
C LEU A 238 -0.52 6.30 9.62
N LEU A 239 -0.99 6.85 8.50
CA LEU A 239 -0.42 6.58 7.18
C LEU A 239 1.01 7.12 7.06
N GLU A 240 1.28 8.33 7.56
CA GLU A 240 2.66 8.86 7.58
C GLU A 240 3.58 8.02 8.48
N ASN A 241 3.08 7.58 9.63
CA ASN A 241 3.82 6.70 10.54
C ASN A 241 4.17 5.37 9.87
N LEU A 242 3.24 4.81 9.09
CA LEU A 242 3.52 3.63 8.25
C LEU A 242 4.66 3.91 7.26
N PHE A 243 4.64 5.05 6.56
CA PHE A 243 5.73 5.40 5.66
C PHE A 243 7.07 5.57 6.39
N ALA A 244 7.08 6.20 7.56
CA ALA A 244 8.29 6.32 8.38
C ALA A 244 8.81 4.95 8.84
N VAL A 245 7.93 4.02 9.22
CA VAL A 245 8.28 2.62 9.54
C VAL A 245 8.93 1.93 8.35
N ILE A 246 8.38 2.10 7.15
CA ILE A 246 8.92 1.51 5.92
C ILE A 246 10.31 2.09 5.61
N GLN A 247 10.49 3.40 5.74
CA GLN A 247 11.79 4.04 5.51
C GLN A 247 12.86 3.61 6.52
N ALA A 248 12.48 3.41 7.79
CA ALA A 248 13.40 3.02 8.85
C ALA A 248 13.73 1.52 8.83
N HIS A 249 13.05 0.72 8.01
CA HIS A 249 13.29 -0.70 7.91
C HIS A 249 14.60 -1.00 7.18
N ASN A 250 15.42 -1.88 7.75
CA ASN A 250 16.69 -2.28 7.13
C ASN A 250 16.47 -3.46 6.18
N TYR A 251 16.47 -3.20 4.88
CA TYR A 251 16.26 -4.19 3.83
C TYR A 251 17.56 -4.92 3.50
N THR A 252 17.85 -6.02 4.20
CA THR A 252 19.10 -6.79 4.02
C THR A 252 18.95 -8.05 3.17
N ASP A 253 17.71 -8.47 2.86
CA ASP A 253 17.39 -9.69 2.12
C ASP A 253 16.31 -9.48 1.05
N GLY A 254 15.98 -10.53 0.28
CA GLY A 254 14.79 -10.55 -0.56
C GLY A 254 14.80 -9.57 -1.75
N TRP A 255 15.93 -9.37 -2.41
CA TRP A 255 16.04 -8.51 -3.59
C TRP A 255 15.24 -9.05 -4.79
N ASN A 256 14.70 -8.15 -5.61
CA ASN A 256 14.01 -8.49 -6.85
C ASN A 256 15.00 -9.17 -7.81
N PRO A 257 14.61 -10.28 -8.47
CA PRO A 257 15.49 -10.94 -9.43
C PRO A 257 15.77 -10.03 -10.65
N PRO A 258 16.86 -10.27 -11.40
CA PRO A 258 17.28 -9.41 -12.52
C PRO A 258 16.27 -9.24 -13.66
N HIS A 259 15.19 -10.02 -13.69
CA HIS A 259 14.15 -10.02 -14.72
C HIS A 259 12.76 -9.71 -14.15
N PHE A 260 12.71 -9.23 -12.91
CA PHE A 260 11.48 -8.80 -12.25
C PHE A 260 11.04 -7.42 -12.74
#